data_AF-A0A939MCN8-F1
#
_entry.id   AF-A0A939MCN8-F1
#
_cell.length_a   1.000
_cell.length_b   1.000
_cell.length_c   1.000
_cell.angle_alpha   90.00
_cell.angle_beta   90.00
_cell.angle_gamma   90.00
#
_symmetry.space_group_name_H-M   'P 1'
#
loop_
_entity.id
_entity.type
_entity.pdbx_description
1 polymer ?
#
loop_
_entity_poly.entity_id
_entity_poly.type
_entity_poly.pdbx_seq_one_letter_code
_entity_poly.pdbx_strand_id
1 'polypeptide(L)' 'MSVQFKFHDHVDQRRRRKIIKTLGDAGYAAESLFPGQKRQNLAAIFTIAEADAKSVRAALDDFGDDIEYVEASPRRDLKA' A
#
# COMPACT_ATOMS: atom_id res chain seq x y z
N MET A 1 3.63 11.96 7.67
CA MET A 1 2.56 10.98 7.99
C MET A 1 2.89 9.67 7.30
N SER A 2 2.20 8.58 7.60
CA SER A 2 2.27 7.37 6.77
C SER A 2 0.95 7.18 6.05
N VAL A 3 0.98 6.40 4.97
CA VAL A 3 -0.22 6.02 4.23
C VAL A 3 -0.31 4.51 4.25
N GLN A 4 -1.50 3.99 4.56
CA GLN A 4 -1.80 2.57 4.42
C GLN A 4 -2.73 2.37 3.25
N PHE A 5 -2.52 1.29 2.51
CA PHE A 5 -3.44 0.87 1.47
C PHE A 5 -3.55 -0.65 1.46
N LYS A 6 -4.65 -1.15 0.91
CA LYS A 6 -4.93 -2.57 0.80
C LYS A 6 -5.40 -2.89 -0.61
N PHE A 7 -4.89 -3.98 -1.18
CA PHE A 7 -5.44 -4.54 -2.42
C PHE A 7 -6.72 -5.31 -2.16
N HIS A 8 -7.65 -5.28 -3.11
CA HIS A 8 -8.77 -6.22 -3.09
C HIS A 8 -8.29 -7.68 -3.13
N ASP A 9 -9.10 -8.57 -2.55
CA ASP A 9 -8.77 -9.99 -2.42
C ASP A 9 -8.58 -10.69 -3.78
N HIS A 10 -9.26 -10.22 -4.82
CA HIS A 10 -9.19 -10.78 -6.17
C HIS A 10 -7.92 -10.39 -6.95
N VAL A 11 -7.15 -9.42 -6.46
CA VAL A 11 -5.94 -8.92 -7.14
C VAL A 11 -4.82 -9.94 -6.96
N ASP A 12 -4.32 -10.49 -8.06
CA ASP A 12 -3.26 -11.49 -8.03
C ASP A 12 -1.87 -10.92 -7.71
N GLN A 13 -0.91 -11.79 -7.41
CA GLN A 13 0.46 -11.40 -7.03
C GLN A 13 1.23 -10.68 -8.17
N ARG A 14 0.92 -10.96 -9.44
CA ARG A 14 1.58 -10.30 -10.58
C ARG A 14 1.10 -8.85 -10.69
N ARG A 15 -0.21 -8.64 -10.56
CA ARG A 15 -0.84 -7.32 -10.56
C ARG A 15 -0.38 -6.49 -9.36
N ARG A 16 -0.37 -7.07 -8.15
CA ARG A 16 0.17 -6.40 -6.94
C ARG A 16 1.63 -5.95 -7.12
N ARG A 17 2.49 -6.82 -7.68
CA ARG A 17 3.90 -6.47 -7.96
C ARG A 17 4.04 -5.31 -8.95
N LYS A 18 3.18 -5.26 -9.98
CA LYS A 18 3.16 -4.13 -10.92
C LYS A 18 2.82 -2.83 -10.20
N ILE A 19 1.78 -2.83 -9.35
CA ILE A 19 1.35 -1.64 -8.62
C ILE A 19 2.44 -1.17 -7.64
N ILE A 20 3.05 -2.09 -6.89
CA ILE A 20 4.18 -1.78 -6.00
C ILE A 20 5.36 -1.18 -6.79
N LYS A 21 5.65 -1.72 -7.98
CA LYS A 21 6.68 -1.14 -8.86
C LYS A 21 6.32 0.28 -9.30
N THR A 22 5.07 0.53 -9.71
CA THR A 22 4.62 1.87 -10.11
C THR A 22 4.74 2.87 -8.97
N LEU A 23 4.41 2.47 -7.74
CA LEU A 23 4.66 3.28 -6.55
C LEU A 23 6.16 3.58 -6.36
N GLY A 24 7.02 2.58 -6.55
CA GLY A 24 8.48 2.74 -6.51
C GLY A 24 9.01 3.69 -7.58
N ASP A 25 8.51 3.59 -8.81
CA ASP A 25 8.85 4.49 -9.92
C ASP A 25 8.40 5.94 -9.63
N ALA A 26 7.34 6.12 -8.83
CA ALA A 26 6.86 7.41 -8.32
C ALA A 26 7.59 7.91 -7.06
N GLY A 27 8.60 7.17 -6.56
CA GLY A 27 9.40 7.54 -5.39
C GLY A 27 8.86 7.05 -4.04
N TYR A 28 7.86 6.18 -4.02
CA TYR A 28 7.29 5.62 -2.80
C TYR A 28 7.83 4.22 -2.49
N ALA A 29 8.27 4.02 -1.25
CA ALA A 29 8.58 2.70 -0.72
C ALA A 29 7.34 2.12 -0.03
N ALA A 30 6.70 1.14 -0.67
CA ALA A 30 5.57 0.41 -0.10
C ALA A 30 6.05 -0.89 0.56
N GLU A 31 5.84 -1.01 1.87
CA GLU A 31 6.22 -2.18 2.66
C GLU A 31 5.00 -2.96 3.11
N SER A 32 5.06 -4.29 3.05
CA SER A 32 3.95 -5.11 3.56
C SER A 32 3.86 -4.97 5.08
N LEU A 33 2.65 -4.75 5.58
CA LEU A 33 2.40 -4.67 7.02
C LEU A 33 2.57 -6.05 7.71
N PHE A 34 2.45 -7.14 6.95
CA PHE A 34 2.55 -8.52 7.45
C PHE A 34 3.55 -9.33 6.62
N PRO A 35 4.86 -9.05 6.72
CA PRO A 35 5.89 -9.78 5.98
C PRO A 35 5.89 -11.27 6.37
N GLY A 36 6.04 -12.16 5.37
CA GLY A 36 6.07 -13.61 5.60
C GLY A 36 4.71 -14.27 5.87
N GLN A 37 3.62 -13.50 5.80
CA GLN A 37 2.27 -14.00 6.04
C GLN A 37 1.81 -14.98 4.95
N LYS A 38 1.42 -16.20 5.35
CA LYS A 38 0.94 -17.25 4.42
C LYS A 38 -0.47 -16.97 3.87
N ARG A 39 -1.28 -16.19 4.58
CA ARG A 39 -2.63 -15.80 4.15
C ARG A 39 -2.54 -14.57 3.24
N GLN A 40 -2.82 -14.76 1.95
CA GLN A 40 -2.63 -13.74 0.91
C GLN A 40 -3.45 -12.45 1.12
N ASN A 41 -4.64 -12.54 1.72
CA ASN A 41 -5.49 -11.36 1.97
C ASN A 41 -4.92 -10.46 3.08
N LEU A 42 -4.23 -11.04 4.07
CA LEU A 42 -3.55 -10.26 5.11
C LEU A 42 -2.23 -9.68 4.58
N ALA A 43 -1.53 -10.41 3.71
CA ALA A 43 -0.34 -9.91 3.01
C ALA A 43 -0.64 -8.80 1.98
N ALA A 44 -1.92 -8.45 1.77
CA ALA A 44 -2.37 -7.43 0.82
C ALA A 44 -2.34 -6.01 1.38
N ILE A 45 -2.01 -5.82 2.66
CA ILE A 45 -1.95 -4.50 3.31
C ILE A 45 -0.52 -3.99 3.31
N PHE A 46 -0.34 -2.75 2.87
CA PHE A 46 0.95 -2.09 2.71
C PHE A 46 0.97 -0.72 3.38
N THR A 47 2.15 -0.29 3.81
CA THR A 47 2.41 1.03 4.38
C THR A 47 3.47 1.75 3.56
N ILE A 48 3.26 3.03 3.32
CA ILE A 48 4.25 3.96 2.75
C ILE A 48 4.63 4.96 3.83
N ALA A 49 5.92 4.97 4.18
CA ALA A 49 6.46 5.95 5.11
C ALA A 49 6.56 7.32 4.42
N GLU A 50 6.37 8.39 5.21
CA GLU A 50 6.61 9.77 4.78
C GLU A 50 5.77 10.25 3.59
N ALA A 51 4.59 9.68 3.39
CA ALA A 51 3.71 10.05 2.28
C ALA A 51 2.44 10.78 2.75
N ASP A 52 1.83 11.51 1.80
CA ASP A 52 0.50 12.05 1.93
C ASP A 52 -0.51 11.21 1.14
N ALA A 53 -1.72 11.02 1.68
CA ALA A 53 -2.70 10.12 1.07
C ALA A 53 -3.22 10.64 -0.28
N LYS A 54 -3.15 11.95 -0.55
CA LYS A 54 -3.63 12.52 -1.82
C LYS A 54 -2.69 12.15 -2.96
N SER A 55 -1.38 12.29 -2.75
CA SER A 55 -0.38 11.93 -3.75
C SER A 55 -0.28 10.42 -3.95
N VAL A 56 -0.43 9.62 -2.88
CA VAL A 56 -0.51 8.15 -3.02
C VAL A 56 -1.76 7.75 -3.82
N ARG A 57 -2.92 8.36 -3.57
CA ARG A 57 -4.13 8.12 -4.39
C ARG A 57 -3.90 8.49 -5.85
N ALA A 58 -3.27 9.63 -6.12
CA ALA A 58 -2.95 10.03 -7.49
C ALA A 58 -2.00 9.04 -8.20
N ALA A 59 -1.02 8.49 -7.48
CA ALA A 59 -0.13 7.46 -8.01
C ALA A 59 -0.83 6.10 -8.24
N LEU A 60 -1.99 5.89 -7.62
CA LEU A 60 -2.80 4.68 -7.72
C LEU A 60 -4.04 4.83 -8.58
N ASP A 61 -4.25 5.98 -9.24
CA ASP A 61 -5.50 6.31 -9.93
C ASP A 61 -5.84 5.29 -11.03
N ASP A 62 -4.84 4.88 -11.82
CA ASP A 62 -4.94 3.83 -12.85
C ASP A 62 -5.25 2.42 -12.31
N PHE A 63 -5.22 2.25 -10.98
CA PHE A 63 -5.42 0.98 -10.28
C PHE A 63 -6.58 1.04 -9.28
N GLY A 64 -7.49 2.02 -9.39
CA GLY A 64 -8.59 2.18 -8.44
C GLY A 64 -9.39 0.89 -8.15
N ASP A 65 -9.68 0.09 -9.19
CA ASP A 65 -10.41 -1.18 -9.06
C ASP A 65 -9.62 -2.28 -8.33
N ASP A 66 -8.29 -2.14 -8.25
CA ASP A 66 -7.40 -3.07 -7.55
C ASP A 66 -7.23 -2.68 -6.05
N ILE A 67 -7.65 -1.48 -5.65
CA ILE A 67 -7.36 -0.91 -4.32
C ILE A 67 -8.64 -0.81 -3.49
N GLU A 68 -8.67 -1.54 -2.37
CA GLU A 68 -9.81 -1.55 -1.44
C GLU A 68 -9.88 -0.25 -0.63
N TYR A 69 -8.73 0.26 -0.17
CA TYR A 69 -8.66 1.55 0.52
C TYR A 69 -7.28 2.17 0.42
N VAL A 70 -7.24 3.49 0.60
CA VAL A 70 -6.03 4.28 0.85
C VAL A 70 -6.34 5.26 1.97
N GLU A 71 -5.63 5.17 3.10
CA GLU A 71 -5.88 5.96 4.29
C GLU A 71 -4.60 6.57 4.86
N ALA A 72 -4.68 7.84 5.25
CA ALA A 72 -3.61 8.47 6.02
C ALA A 72 -3.62 7.87 7.43
N SER A 73 -2.49 7.34 7.85
CA SER A 73 -2.28 6.92 9.22
C SER A 73 -1.42 7.97 9.92
N PRO A 74 -1.82 8.46 11.10
CA PRO A 74 -0.92 9.23 11.95
C PRO A 74 0.34 8.40 12.16
N ARG A 75 1.52 9.04 12.14
CA ARG A 75 2.72 8.36 12.64
C ARG A 75 2.41 7.95 14.08
N ARG A 76 2.17 6.67 14.31
CA ARG A 76 2.24 6.11 15.64
C ARG A 76 3.71 6.19 16.01
N ASP A 77 4.07 7.25 16.73
CA ASP A 77 5.18 7.14 17.66
C ASP A 77 4.77 5.99 18.59
N LEU A 78 5.23 4.78 18.27
CA LEU A 78 5.21 3.67 19.21
C LEU A 78 6.04 4.16 20.39
N LYS A 79 5.37 4.76 21.39
CA LYS A 79 5.97 4.96 22.70
C LYS A 79 6.43 3.59 23.16
N ALA A 80 7.76 3.46 23.25
CA ALA A 80 8.47 2.33 23.82
C ALA A 80 8.04 2.05 25.26
#